data_AF-A0A382UW87-F1
#
_entry.id   AF-A0A382UW87-F1
#
_cell.length_a   1.000
_cell.length_b   1.000
_cell.length_c   1.000
_cell.angle_alpha   90.00
_cell.angle_beta   90.00
_cell.angle_gamma   90.00
#
_symmetry.space_group_name_H-M   'P 1'
#
loop_
_entity.id
_entity.type
_entity.pdbx_description
1 polymer ?
#
loop_
_entity_poly.entity_id
_entity_poly.type
_entity_poly.pdbx_seq_one_letter_code
_entity_poly.pdbx_strand_id
1 'polypeptide(L)'
;VWDNLVYAVAHRANEHLETALGIQSLILPDNLNSLDDLATRARDTGLDYLVLKPYVHNVYMLQEGYSHLDYTEAVYLETVVGLKERYDNTDFHVVARTNALQKLVHQEDSYSTCLSTPALWFYVSGTGDVYACGAHVGNPNFFLGNINDDSIESIWKSDKRRHCLKFVREELDLNVCRNNCRMDEQNRYLDQLVEAPVLRKIVETEVLHKNFI
;
A
#
# COMPACT_ATOMS: atom_id res chain seq x y z
N VAL A 1 -13.11 -19.35 -6.41
CA VAL A 1 -12.28 -18.55 -5.47
C VAL A 1 -12.69 -18.80 -4.03
N TRP A 2 -13.95 -18.63 -3.64
CA TRP A 2 -14.36 -18.79 -2.24
C TRP A 2 -14.12 -20.19 -1.67
N ASP A 3 -14.31 -21.24 -2.47
CA ASP A 3 -14.05 -22.62 -2.03
C ASP A 3 -12.58 -22.84 -1.59
N ASN A 4 -11.64 -22.10 -2.18
CA ASN A 4 -10.24 -22.14 -1.78
C ASN A 4 -10.03 -21.51 -0.39
N LEU A 5 -10.81 -20.48 -0.05
CA LEU A 5 -10.77 -19.84 1.27
C LEU A 5 -11.34 -20.78 2.33
N VAL A 6 -12.47 -21.42 2.05
CA VAL A 6 -13.07 -22.45 2.92
C VAL A 6 -12.07 -23.58 3.15
N TYR A 7 -11.43 -24.07 2.08
CA TYR A 7 -10.38 -25.07 2.18
C TYR A 7 -9.19 -24.59 3.03
N ALA A 8 -8.71 -23.36 2.81
CA ALA A 8 -7.59 -22.81 3.56
C ALA A 8 -7.88 -22.69 5.06
N VAL A 9 -9.09 -22.25 5.44
CA VAL A 9 -9.52 -22.18 6.85
C VAL A 9 -9.58 -23.58 7.46
N ALA A 10 -10.17 -24.54 6.76
CA ALA A 10 -10.24 -25.93 7.23
C ALA A 10 -8.84 -26.55 7.39
N HIS A 11 -7.95 -26.32 6.41
CA HIS A 11 -6.58 -26.80 6.46
C HIS A 11 -5.79 -26.17 7.60
N ARG A 12 -5.90 -24.85 7.81
CA ARG A 12 -5.30 -24.15 8.96
C ARG A 12 -5.73 -24.78 10.28
N ALA A 13 -7.03 -25.09 10.42
CA ALA A 13 -7.57 -25.69 11.63
C ALA A 13 -7.07 -27.13 11.84
N ASN A 14 -7.09 -27.95 10.79
CA ASN A 14 -6.68 -29.37 10.84
C ASN A 14 -5.18 -29.53 11.12
N GLU A 15 -4.36 -28.64 10.59
CA GLU A 15 -2.90 -28.66 10.76
C GLU A 15 -2.43 -27.80 11.95
N HIS A 16 -3.36 -27.21 12.71
CA HIS A 16 -3.07 -26.35 13.86
C HIS A 16 -2.09 -25.20 13.56
N LEU A 17 -2.28 -24.53 12.42
CA LEU A 17 -1.40 -23.46 11.95
C LEU A 17 -1.82 -22.10 12.52
N GLU A 18 -0.85 -21.26 12.86
CA GLU A 18 -1.05 -19.88 13.35
C GLU A 18 -1.19 -18.85 12.21
N THR A 19 -1.51 -19.29 10.99
CA THR A 19 -1.53 -18.41 9.81
C THR A 19 -2.79 -17.54 9.79
N ALA A 20 -2.59 -16.23 9.65
CA ALA A 20 -3.70 -15.30 9.42
C ALA A 20 -4.21 -15.39 7.97
N LEU A 21 -5.50 -15.61 7.80
CA LEU A 21 -6.22 -15.69 6.53
C LEU A 21 -7.18 -14.52 6.42
N GLY A 22 -7.08 -13.76 5.34
CA GLY A 22 -7.96 -12.62 5.12
C GLY A 22 -8.23 -12.38 3.65
N ILE A 23 -9.16 -11.47 3.41
CA ILE A 23 -9.52 -11.01 2.07
C ILE A 23 -9.41 -9.50 1.98
N GLN A 24 -9.39 -9.00 0.74
CA GLN A 24 -9.37 -7.58 0.46
C GLN A 24 -10.37 -7.26 -0.64
N SER A 25 -11.10 -6.16 -0.47
CA SER A 25 -11.90 -5.57 -1.53
C SER A 25 -11.44 -4.15 -1.84
N LEU A 26 -11.46 -3.81 -3.12
CA LEU A 26 -11.53 -2.42 -3.55
C LEU A 26 -12.95 -1.91 -3.30
N ILE A 27 -13.08 -0.69 -2.83
CA ILE A 27 -14.37 -0.03 -2.65
C ILE A 27 -14.66 0.74 -3.93
N LEU A 28 -15.75 0.39 -4.61
CA LEU A 28 -16.20 0.96 -5.87
C LEU A 28 -17.69 1.29 -5.76
N PRO A 29 -18.21 2.27 -6.52
CA PRO A 29 -19.64 2.57 -6.51
C PRO A 29 -20.51 1.30 -6.73
N ASP A 30 -20.05 0.44 -7.64
CA ASP A 30 -20.77 -0.74 -8.10
C ASP A 30 -20.83 -1.88 -7.09
N ASN A 31 -19.98 -1.86 -6.05
CA ASN A 31 -19.92 -2.95 -5.07
C ASN A 31 -20.25 -2.54 -3.63
N LEU A 32 -20.51 -1.25 -3.37
CA LEU A 32 -20.83 -0.73 -2.03
C LEU A 32 -21.94 -1.52 -1.34
N ASN A 33 -23.01 -1.82 -2.08
CA ASN A 33 -24.17 -2.56 -1.58
C ASN A 33 -23.87 -4.03 -1.22
N SER A 34 -22.78 -4.59 -1.75
CA SER A 34 -22.38 -5.99 -1.52
C SER A 34 -21.33 -6.17 -0.41
N LEU A 35 -20.80 -5.07 0.14
CA LEU A 35 -19.72 -5.14 1.14
C LEU A 35 -20.18 -5.73 2.47
N ASP A 36 -21.46 -5.57 2.84
CA ASP A 36 -22.02 -6.16 4.06
C ASP A 36 -22.09 -7.69 3.96
N ASP A 37 -22.57 -8.21 2.83
CA ASP A 37 -22.57 -9.64 2.52
C ASP A 37 -21.14 -10.20 2.48
N LEU A 38 -20.19 -9.44 1.93
CA LEU A 38 -18.78 -9.83 1.92
C LEU A 38 -18.20 -9.93 3.34
N ALA A 39 -18.48 -8.96 4.20
CA ALA A 39 -18.03 -8.95 5.59
C ALA A 39 -18.65 -10.10 6.39
N THR A 40 -19.96 -10.31 6.25
CA THR A 40 -20.68 -11.45 6.84
C THR A 40 -20.04 -12.76 6.40
N ARG A 41 -19.92 -12.97 5.09
CA ARG A 41 -19.40 -14.23 4.55
C ARG A 41 -17.97 -14.48 4.98
N ALA A 42 -17.13 -13.44 5.05
CA ALA A 42 -15.74 -13.57 5.48
C ALA A 42 -15.64 -14.00 6.96
N ARG A 43 -16.37 -13.31 7.84
CA ARG A 43 -16.47 -13.66 9.26
C ARG A 43 -16.97 -15.10 9.45
N ASP A 44 -18.09 -15.44 8.80
CA ASP A 44 -18.75 -16.73 8.97
C ASP A 44 -17.93 -17.89 8.38
N THR A 45 -17.06 -17.62 7.40
CA THR A 45 -16.11 -18.60 6.86
C THR A 45 -14.96 -18.89 7.84
N GLY A 46 -14.73 -18.04 8.84
CA GLY A 46 -13.61 -18.16 9.78
C GLY A 46 -12.32 -17.51 9.28
N LEU A 47 -12.41 -16.52 8.38
CA LEU A 47 -11.29 -15.64 8.08
C LEU A 47 -11.05 -14.69 9.24
N ASP A 48 -9.83 -14.18 9.39
CA ASP A 48 -9.45 -13.30 10.51
C ASP A 48 -9.60 -11.83 10.18
N TYR A 49 -9.58 -11.45 8.89
CA TYR A 49 -9.73 -10.04 8.52
C TYR A 49 -10.25 -9.78 7.10
N LEU A 50 -10.92 -8.63 6.96
CA LEU A 50 -11.30 -8.01 5.69
C LEU A 50 -10.63 -6.63 5.57
N VAL A 51 -9.87 -6.43 4.49
CA VAL A 51 -9.30 -5.12 4.16
C VAL A 51 -10.16 -4.38 3.14
N LEU A 52 -10.60 -3.17 3.46
CA LEU A 52 -11.35 -2.30 2.57
C LEU A 52 -10.44 -1.16 2.10
N LYS A 53 -10.20 -1.09 0.78
CA LYS A 53 -9.29 -0.10 0.18
C LYS A 53 -10.03 0.77 -0.85
N PRO A 54 -9.87 2.10 -0.83
CA PRO A 54 -10.30 2.91 -1.96
C PRO A 54 -9.49 2.51 -3.20
N TYR A 55 -10.16 2.48 -4.35
CA TYR A 55 -9.49 2.36 -5.63
C TYR A 55 -8.76 3.65 -5.98
N VAL A 56 -7.52 3.55 -6.44
CA VAL A 56 -6.84 4.69 -7.04
C VAL A 56 -6.30 4.28 -8.39
N HIS A 57 -6.74 5.01 -9.40
CA HIS A 57 -6.27 4.86 -10.75
C HIS A 57 -4.78 5.24 -10.85
N ASN A 58 -4.03 4.51 -11.65
CA ASN A 58 -2.62 4.76 -11.91
C ASN A 58 -2.50 5.10 -13.40
N VAL A 59 -1.68 6.09 -13.71
CA VAL A 59 -1.53 6.66 -15.07
C VAL A 59 -1.14 5.64 -16.15
N TYR A 60 -0.59 4.48 -15.78
CA TYR A 60 -0.23 3.41 -16.70
C TYR A 60 -1.31 2.33 -16.85
N MET A 61 -2.46 2.44 -16.16
CA MET A 61 -3.55 1.49 -16.32
C MET A 61 -4.26 1.71 -17.66
N LEU A 62 -4.51 0.63 -18.40
CA LEU A 62 -5.20 0.67 -19.69
C LEU A 62 -6.71 0.96 -19.58
N GLN A 63 -7.33 0.68 -18.42
CA GLN A 63 -8.76 0.81 -18.22
C GLN A 63 -9.10 2.12 -17.51
N GLU A 64 -9.71 3.05 -18.25
CA GLU A 64 -10.08 4.37 -17.73
C GLU A 64 -11.47 4.44 -17.08
N GLY A 65 -12.25 3.34 -17.08
CA GLY A 65 -13.65 3.35 -16.60
C GLY A 65 -13.84 3.83 -15.14
N TYR A 66 -12.77 3.83 -14.36
CA TYR A 66 -12.74 4.32 -12.97
C TYR A 66 -11.66 5.40 -12.74
N SER A 67 -11.15 6.05 -13.80
CA SER A 67 -10.15 7.12 -13.68
C SER A 67 -10.69 8.36 -12.97
N HIS A 68 -12.02 8.53 -12.96
CA HIS A 68 -12.72 9.69 -12.38
C HIS A 68 -13.68 9.28 -11.26
N LEU A 69 -13.32 8.29 -10.43
CA LEU A 69 -14.14 7.95 -9.27
C LEU A 69 -14.30 9.15 -8.34
N ASP A 70 -15.55 9.57 -8.16
CA ASP A 70 -15.92 10.52 -7.13
C ASP A 70 -16.17 9.77 -5.82
N TYR A 71 -15.26 9.99 -4.87
CA TYR A 71 -15.41 9.51 -3.50
C TYR A 71 -16.22 10.54 -2.74
N THR A 72 -17.53 10.36 -2.66
CA THR A 72 -18.34 11.17 -1.74
C THR A 72 -18.05 10.71 -0.31
N GLU A 73 -17.53 11.63 0.51
CA GLU A 73 -17.10 11.29 1.88
C GLU A 73 -18.21 10.57 2.65
N ALA A 74 -19.43 11.10 2.61
CA ALA A 74 -20.56 10.55 3.33
C ALA A 74 -20.81 9.09 2.97
N VAL A 75 -21.02 8.74 1.70
CA VAL A 75 -21.42 7.38 1.33
C VAL A 75 -20.30 6.37 1.59
N TYR A 76 -19.06 6.70 1.22
CA TYR A 76 -17.95 5.76 1.34
C TYR A 76 -17.46 5.63 2.78
N LEU A 77 -17.33 6.75 3.50
CA LEU A 77 -16.87 6.74 4.88
C LEU A 77 -17.93 6.12 5.80
N GLU A 78 -19.22 6.48 5.65
CA GLU A 78 -20.30 5.87 6.45
C GLU A 78 -20.39 4.37 6.20
N THR A 79 -20.29 3.92 4.95
CA THR A 79 -20.32 2.48 4.64
C THR A 79 -19.15 1.76 5.33
N VAL A 80 -17.94 2.27 5.17
CA VAL A 80 -16.73 1.61 5.67
C VAL A 80 -16.64 1.66 7.19
N VAL A 81 -16.97 2.80 7.81
CA VAL A 81 -17.05 2.95 9.27
C VAL A 81 -18.14 2.07 9.84
N GLY A 82 -19.33 2.06 9.23
CA GLY A 82 -20.44 1.22 9.67
C GLY A 82 -20.12 -0.28 9.59
N LEU A 83 -19.40 -0.73 8.55
CA LEU A 83 -18.91 -2.10 8.47
C LEU A 83 -17.91 -2.41 9.58
N LYS A 84 -16.99 -1.49 9.86
CA LYS A 84 -16.03 -1.66 10.95
C LYS A 84 -16.73 -1.79 12.30
N GLU A 85 -17.67 -0.90 12.60
CA GLU A 85 -18.44 -0.92 13.85
C GLU A 85 -19.28 -2.18 14.01
N ARG A 86 -19.86 -2.71 12.93
CA ARG A 86 -20.71 -3.90 12.98
C ARG A 86 -19.93 -5.20 13.12
N TYR A 87 -18.76 -5.32 12.49
CA TYR A 87 -18.09 -6.61 12.31
C TYR A 87 -16.76 -6.73 13.04
N ASP A 88 -16.04 -5.63 13.29
CA ASP A 88 -14.72 -5.70 13.94
C ASP A 88 -14.85 -6.13 15.41
N ASN A 89 -14.15 -7.20 15.78
CA ASN A 89 -14.13 -7.78 17.11
C ASN A 89 -12.80 -8.51 17.36
N THR A 90 -12.71 -9.29 18.45
CA THR A 90 -11.47 -10.00 18.83
C THR A 90 -11.05 -11.10 17.85
N ASP A 91 -12.01 -11.67 17.13
CA ASP A 91 -11.82 -12.86 16.29
C ASP A 91 -11.85 -12.52 14.80
N PHE A 92 -12.38 -11.35 14.44
CA PHE A 92 -12.47 -10.87 13.07
C PHE A 92 -12.26 -9.36 12.98
N HIS A 93 -11.32 -8.92 12.14
CA HIS A 93 -10.98 -7.51 11.99
C HIS A 93 -11.41 -6.91 10.67
N VAL A 94 -11.98 -5.71 10.72
CA VAL A 94 -12.23 -4.88 9.53
C VAL A 94 -11.19 -3.78 9.45
N VAL A 95 -10.28 -3.93 8.49
CA VAL A 95 -9.17 -3.01 8.24
C VAL A 95 -9.57 -2.04 7.13
N ALA A 96 -10.19 -0.94 7.54
CA ALA A 96 -10.57 0.16 6.68
C ALA A 96 -9.43 1.16 6.49
N ARG A 97 -9.08 1.52 5.24
CA ARG A 97 -8.12 2.59 4.96
C ARG A 97 -8.79 3.97 4.92
N THR A 98 -9.43 4.35 6.03
CA THR A 98 -10.17 5.62 6.15
C THR A 98 -9.30 6.83 5.90
N ASN A 99 -8.06 6.87 6.41
CA ASN A 99 -7.14 8.00 6.16
C ASN A 99 -6.85 8.19 4.67
N ALA A 100 -6.65 7.09 3.93
CA ALA A 100 -6.44 7.16 2.48
C ALA A 100 -7.71 7.68 1.77
N LEU A 101 -8.89 7.25 2.21
CA LEU A 101 -10.14 7.76 1.66
C LEU A 101 -10.32 9.27 1.94
N GLN A 102 -10.07 9.71 3.17
CA GLN A 102 -10.15 11.12 3.56
C GLN A 102 -9.22 12.01 2.73
N LYS A 103 -7.98 11.57 2.46
CA LYS A 103 -7.04 12.30 1.60
C LYS A 103 -7.53 12.47 0.15
N LEU A 104 -8.32 11.52 -0.36
CA LEU A 104 -8.93 11.65 -1.70
C LEU A 104 -10.07 12.68 -1.70
N VAL A 105 -10.80 12.79 -0.60
CA VAL A 105 -11.92 13.72 -0.42
C VAL A 105 -11.41 15.15 -0.22
N HIS A 106 -10.53 15.34 0.76
CA HIS A 106 -10.21 16.68 1.30
C HIS A 106 -9.05 17.39 0.60
N GLN A 107 -8.36 16.72 -0.34
CA GLN A 107 -7.20 17.25 -1.06
C GLN A 107 -6.22 18.00 -0.13
N GLU A 108 -5.67 17.28 0.85
CA GLU A 108 -4.68 17.86 1.76
C GLU A 108 -3.39 18.22 1.02
N ASP A 109 -2.78 19.36 1.40
CA ASP A 109 -1.43 19.73 0.99
C ASP A 109 -0.48 18.52 1.17
N SER A 110 0.36 18.30 0.17
CA SER A 110 1.25 17.14 0.09
C SER A 110 2.70 17.58 -0.08
N TYR A 111 3.62 16.64 0.11
CA TYR A 111 5.03 16.82 -0.21
C TYR A 111 5.23 17.13 -1.68
N SER A 112 6.20 17.98 -1.99
CA SER A 112 6.56 18.37 -3.37
C SER A 112 7.61 17.46 -4.00
N THR A 113 8.31 16.65 -3.20
CA THR A 113 9.34 15.72 -3.67
C THR A 113 9.15 14.34 -3.04
N CYS A 114 9.27 13.26 -3.83
CA CYS A 114 9.23 11.90 -3.30
C CYS A 114 10.55 11.55 -2.60
N LEU A 115 10.59 11.66 -1.28
CA LEU A 115 11.78 11.36 -0.47
C LEU A 115 11.99 9.86 -0.21
N SER A 116 10.96 9.05 -0.45
CA SER A 116 10.98 7.61 -0.22
C SER A 116 11.65 6.81 -1.34
N THR A 117 11.74 7.37 -2.55
CA THR A 117 12.28 6.67 -3.72
C THR A 117 13.62 7.28 -4.12
N PRO A 118 14.70 6.48 -4.33
CA PRO A 118 14.85 5.04 -4.13
C PRO A 118 15.42 4.69 -2.73
N ALA A 119 14.92 5.31 -1.66
CA ALA A 119 15.54 5.24 -0.33
C ALA A 119 14.94 4.15 0.58
N LEU A 120 13.62 4.02 0.62
CA LEU A 120 12.91 3.21 1.62
C LEU A 120 12.31 1.91 1.06
N TRP A 121 12.26 1.76 -0.26
CA TRP A 121 11.68 0.58 -0.89
C TRP A 121 12.18 0.38 -2.33
N PHE A 122 11.97 -0.83 -2.84
CA PHE A 122 12.10 -1.20 -4.25
C PHE A 122 11.11 -2.32 -4.58
N TYR A 123 10.85 -2.51 -5.87
CA TYR A 123 10.00 -3.57 -6.40
C TYR A 123 10.86 -4.57 -7.18
N VAL A 124 10.64 -5.87 -6.98
CA VAL A 124 11.23 -6.94 -7.78
C VAL A 124 10.11 -7.60 -8.58
N SER A 125 10.23 -7.61 -9.91
CA SER A 125 9.26 -8.26 -10.78
C SER A 125 9.40 -9.79 -10.76
N GLY A 126 8.43 -10.49 -11.37
CA GLY A 126 8.53 -11.94 -11.58
C GLY A 126 9.68 -12.38 -12.51
N THR A 127 10.25 -11.46 -13.29
CA THR A 127 11.43 -11.67 -14.14
C THR A 127 12.75 -11.33 -13.43
N GLY A 128 12.68 -10.88 -12.17
CA GLY A 128 13.85 -10.45 -11.39
C GLY A 128 14.24 -8.99 -11.59
N ASP A 129 13.52 -8.22 -12.39
CA ASP A 129 13.81 -6.80 -12.64
C ASP A 129 13.56 -5.98 -11.37
N VAL A 130 14.53 -5.15 -11.01
CA VAL A 130 14.48 -4.29 -9.83
C VAL A 130 14.13 -2.87 -10.26
N TYR A 131 13.03 -2.36 -9.71
CA TYR A 131 12.58 -0.99 -9.90
C TYR A 131 12.59 -0.23 -8.58
N ALA A 132 12.99 1.03 -8.61
CA ALA A 132 12.95 1.94 -7.47
C ALA A 132 11.53 2.25 -6.99
N CYS A 133 10.53 2.16 -7.87
CA CYS A 133 9.14 2.47 -7.55
C CYS A 133 8.18 1.48 -8.23
N GLY A 134 7.37 0.80 -7.42
CA GLY A 134 6.35 -0.14 -7.93
C GLY A 134 5.24 0.52 -8.76
N ALA A 135 5.05 1.84 -8.65
CA ALA A 135 4.08 2.58 -9.47
C ALA A 135 4.60 2.95 -10.86
N HIS A 136 5.91 2.81 -11.10
CA HIS A 136 6.58 3.12 -12.36
C HIS A 136 7.35 1.91 -12.92
N VAL A 137 6.84 0.69 -12.66
CA VAL A 137 7.38 -0.52 -13.30
C VAL A 137 7.28 -0.39 -14.81
N GLY A 138 8.38 -0.71 -15.51
CA GLY A 138 8.52 -0.50 -16.96
C GLY A 138 9.11 0.85 -17.35
N ASN A 139 9.21 1.82 -16.44
CA ASN A 139 9.86 3.10 -16.72
C ASN A 139 11.40 2.98 -16.53
N PRO A 140 12.22 3.29 -17.56
CA PRO A 140 13.67 3.14 -17.48
C PRO A 140 14.32 4.05 -16.43
N ASN A 141 13.71 5.20 -16.10
CA ASN A 141 14.24 6.10 -15.06
C ASN A 141 14.16 5.50 -13.64
N PHE A 142 13.33 4.47 -13.46
CA PHE A 142 13.19 3.75 -12.20
C PHE A 142 13.85 2.37 -12.22
N PHE A 143 14.39 1.91 -13.35
CA PHE A 143 15.01 0.58 -13.46
C PHE A 143 16.42 0.58 -12.86
N LEU A 144 16.70 -0.37 -11.97
CA LEU A 144 17.94 -0.45 -11.20
C LEU A 144 18.85 -1.61 -11.63
N GLY A 145 18.30 -2.71 -12.14
CA GLY A 145 19.05 -3.92 -12.49
C GLY A 145 18.16 -5.17 -12.46
N ASN A 146 18.76 -6.36 -12.52
CA ASN A 146 18.05 -7.63 -12.40
C ASN A 146 18.76 -8.53 -11.38
N ILE A 147 18.01 -9.10 -10.43
CA ILE A 147 18.58 -9.91 -9.34
C ILE A 147 19.16 -11.25 -9.80
N ASN A 148 18.87 -11.68 -11.03
CA ASN A 148 19.46 -12.89 -11.61
C ASN A 148 20.87 -12.62 -12.13
N ASP A 149 21.21 -11.36 -12.43
CA ASP A 149 22.50 -10.95 -13.00
C ASP A 149 23.45 -10.39 -11.93
N ASP A 150 22.90 -9.61 -10.99
CA ASP A 150 23.66 -8.89 -9.97
C ASP A 150 23.09 -9.13 -8.56
N SER A 151 23.96 -9.08 -7.55
CA SER A 151 23.49 -9.08 -6.15
C SER A 151 22.68 -7.82 -5.84
N ILE A 152 21.72 -7.91 -4.92
CA ILE A 152 20.92 -6.75 -4.52
C ILE A 152 21.79 -5.61 -3.97
N GLU A 153 22.91 -5.95 -3.30
CA GLU A 153 23.88 -4.96 -2.82
C GLU A 153 24.53 -4.20 -3.97
N SER A 154 24.96 -4.90 -5.04
CA SER A 154 25.53 -4.30 -6.24
C SER A 154 24.53 -3.36 -6.92
N ILE A 155 23.29 -3.83 -7.12
CA ILE A 155 22.19 -3.05 -7.68
C ILE A 155 21.94 -1.79 -6.84
N TRP A 156 21.93 -1.92 -5.52
CA TRP A 156 21.66 -0.81 -4.60
C TRP A 156 22.79 0.23 -4.53
N LYS A 157 24.04 -0.17 -4.81
CA LYS A 157 25.21 0.72 -4.88
C LYS A 157 25.51 1.22 -6.30
N SER A 158 24.70 0.82 -7.29
CA SER A 158 24.92 1.12 -8.71
C SER A 158 24.76 2.60 -9.06
N ASP A 159 25.33 2.99 -10.21
CA ASP A 159 25.07 4.28 -10.83
C ASP A 159 23.61 4.42 -11.28
N LYS A 160 22.94 3.33 -11.68
CA LYS A 160 21.52 3.37 -12.06
C LYS A 160 20.65 3.90 -10.93
N ARG A 161 20.88 3.47 -9.69
CA ARG A 161 20.17 4.00 -8.52
C ARG A 161 20.51 5.48 -8.25
N ARG A 162 21.77 5.89 -8.43
CA ARG A 162 22.17 7.30 -8.31
C ARG A 162 21.45 8.18 -9.34
N HIS A 163 21.36 7.74 -10.59
CA HIS A 163 20.59 8.42 -11.63
C HIS A 163 19.10 8.49 -11.30
N CYS A 164 18.52 7.39 -10.82
CA CYS A 164 17.13 7.36 -10.36
C CYS A 164 16.88 8.38 -9.24
N LEU A 165 17.75 8.44 -8.23
CA LEU A 165 17.65 9.43 -7.15
C LEU A 165 17.70 10.87 -7.68
N LYS A 166 18.60 11.14 -8.64
CA LYS A 166 18.71 12.45 -9.28
C LYS A 166 17.41 12.81 -10.02
N PHE A 167 16.92 11.90 -10.86
CA PHE A 167 15.67 12.06 -11.60
C PHE A 167 14.49 12.34 -10.66
N VAL A 168 14.34 11.57 -9.59
CA VAL A 168 13.25 11.75 -8.62
C VAL A 168 13.31 13.12 -7.91
N ARG A 169 14.50 13.65 -7.66
CA ARG A 169 14.69 14.93 -6.97
C ARG A 169 14.56 16.14 -7.87
N GLU A 170 14.98 16.02 -9.12
CA GLU A 170 15.18 17.18 -9.99
C GLU A 170 14.17 17.24 -11.14
N GLU A 171 13.59 16.10 -11.54
CA GLU A 171 12.84 15.98 -12.81
C GLU A 171 11.45 15.35 -12.67
N LEU A 172 11.20 14.55 -11.62
CA LEU A 172 9.92 13.86 -11.46
C LEU A 172 8.80 14.85 -11.11
N ASP A 173 7.83 14.99 -12.02
CA ASP A 173 6.55 15.63 -11.74
C ASP A 173 5.63 14.68 -10.96
N LEU A 174 5.31 15.02 -9.72
CA LEU A 174 4.42 14.20 -8.89
C LEU A 174 2.97 14.14 -9.41
N ASN A 175 2.56 15.02 -10.34
CA ASN A 175 1.25 14.92 -10.99
C ASN A 175 1.10 13.64 -11.83
N VAL A 176 2.20 13.03 -12.25
CA VAL A 176 2.17 11.72 -12.93
C VAL A 176 2.15 10.54 -11.96
N CYS A 177 2.31 10.80 -10.65
CA CYS A 177 2.18 9.79 -9.61
C CYS A 177 0.70 9.64 -9.21
N ARG A 178 0.32 8.42 -8.80
CA ARG A 178 -1.03 8.21 -8.25
C ARG A 178 -1.14 8.81 -6.84
N ASN A 179 -2.30 9.38 -6.54
CA ASN A 179 -2.69 9.71 -5.17
C ASN A 179 -2.67 8.47 -4.26
N ASN A 180 -2.54 8.65 -2.95
CA ASN A 180 -2.38 7.54 -1.99
C ASN A 180 -1.36 6.48 -2.45
N CYS A 181 -0.20 6.94 -2.93
CA CYS A 181 0.86 6.04 -3.29
C CYS A 181 1.27 5.18 -2.08
N ARG A 182 1.92 4.03 -2.32
CA ARG A 182 2.29 3.09 -1.24
C ARG A 182 3.18 3.75 -0.17
N MET A 183 3.92 4.78 -0.58
CA MET A 183 4.88 5.54 0.19
C MET A 183 4.37 6.91 0.64
N ASP A 184 3.06 7.18 0.54
CA ASP A 184 2.51 8.51 0.84
C ASP A 184 2.78 8.94 2.28
N GLU A 185 2.47 8.09 3.26
CA GLU A 185 2.71 8.38 4.68
C GLU A 185 4.20 8.53 4.99
N GLN A 186 5.04 7.69 4.38
CA GLN A 186 6.49 7.77 4.54
C GLN A 186 7.03 9.08 3.97
N ASN A 187 6.57 9.49 2.80
CA ASN A 187 6.96 10.76 2.20
C ASN A 187 6.52 11.95 3.06
N ARG A 188 5.26 12.00 3.50
CA ARG A 188 4.77 13.06 4.39
C ARG A 188 5.60 13.15 5.68
N TYR A 189 5.92 12.00 6.27
CA TYR A 189 6.78 11.95 7.45
C TYR A 189 8.21 12.44 7.17
N LEU A 190 8.83 12.00 6.08
CA LEU A 190 10.16 12.45 5.68
C LEU A 190 10.19 13.94 5.35
N ASP A 191 9.13 14.46 4.73
CA ASP A 191 8.99 15.87 4.36
C ASP A 191 8.96 16.74 5.62
N GLN A 192 8.16 16.36 6.63
CA GLN A 192 8.17 16.99 7.95
C GLN A 192 9.55 16.95 8.62
N LEU A 193 10.29 15.85 8.49
CA LEU A 193 11.65 15.75 9.05
C LEU A 193 12.66 16.67 8.34
N VAL A 194 12.46 16.94 7.04
CA VAL A 194 13.31 17.85 6.27
C VAL A 194 12.98 19.30 6.60
N GLU A 195 11.69 19.65 6.71
CA GLU A 195 11.24 21.02 7.03
C GLU A 195 11.52 21.40 8.49
N ALA A 196 11.34 20.47 9.41
CA ALA A 196 11.56 20.67 10.84
C ALA A 196 12.44 19.53 11.38
N PRO A 197 13.77 19.60 11.20
CA PRO A 197 14.69 18.59 11.70
C PRO A 197 14.54 18.49 13.22
N VAL A 198 13.81 17.46 13.66
CA VAL A 198 13.64 17.19 15.09
C VAL A 198 15.00 16.77 15.60
N LEU A 199 15.71 17.68 16.25
CA LEU A 199 16.85 17.35 17.11
C LEU A 199 16.32 16.50 18.28
N ARG A 200 16.03 15.22 18.04
CA ARG A 200 15.81 14.28 19.13
C ARG A 200 17.15 14.09 19.81
N LYS A 201 17.23 14.49 21.08
CA LYS A 201 18.18 13.89 22.03
C LYS A 201 18.13 12.39 21.79
N ILE A 202 19.28 11.80 21.48
CA ILE A 202 19.44 10.35 21.43
C ILE A 202 19.08 9.87 22.83
N VAL A 203 17.87 9.36 23.01
CA VAL A 203 17.54 8.54 24.16
C VAL A 203 18.09 7.17 23.79
N GLU A 204 19.04 6.67 24.56
CA GLU A 204 19.53 5.30 24.47
C GLU A 204 18.39 4.34 24.86
N THR A 205 17.40 4.19 23.98
CA THR A 205 16.46 3.07 24.06
C THR A 205 16.89 2.01 23.06
N GLU A 206 16.99 0.78 23.56
CA GLU A 206 17.29 -0.39 22.77
C GLU A 206 16.36 -0.46 21.56
N VAL A 207 16.94 -0.48 20.36
CA VAL A 207 16.19 -0.56 19.11
C VAL A 207 15.55 -1.94 19.04
N LEU A 208 14.24 -2.02 19.31
CA LEU A 208 13.45 -3.26 19.27
C LEU A 208 13.26 -3.81 17.84
N HIS A 209 13.72 -3.11 16.80
CA HIS A 209 13.56 -3.54 15.42
C HIS A 209 14.71 -4.47 14.99
N LYS A 210 14.46 -5.77 15.03
CA LYS A 210 15.25 -6.76 14.29
C LYS A 210 14.67 -6.87 12.87
N ASN A 211 15.36 -6.32 11.88
CA ASN A 211 15.12 -6.70 10.50
C ASN A 211 15.44 -8.19 10.36
N PHE A 212 14.49 -8.98 9.85
CA PHE A 212 14.76 -10.32 9.39
C PHE A 212 15.72 -10.22 8.20
N ILE A 213 16.95 -10.66 8.39
CA ILE A 213 17.85 -11.07 7.32
C ILE A 213 17.64 -12.58 7.15
#